data_AF-A0A2W1BHZ3-F1
#
_entry.id   AF-A0A2W1BHZ3-F1
#
_cell.length_a   1.000
_cell.length_b   1.000
_cell.length_c   1.000
_cell.angle_alpha   90.00
_cell.angle_beta   90.00
_cell.angle_gamma   90.00
#
_symmetry.space_group_name_H-M   'P 1'
#
loop_
_entity.id
_entity.type
_entity.pdbx_description
1 polymer ?
#
loop_
_entity_poly.entity_id
_entity_poly.type
_entity_poly.pdbx_seq_one_letter_code
_entity_poly.pdbx_strand_id
1 'polypeptide(L)'
;MTDDTLVCDIKIVLFIRFAFGFLQNFNGSSKIRRLSYIYSIFFLLLLTALLLAHNELVALSYRIMALIEYLILFMISFLTKEEYIHQYYKLIHGLDTYPGAKKIFQNLENFLKVSFVLGLTNNLLCASFICFRYPKTCSIATPFFFVPIILHRLACDVGGYTLIMFISLLYSRVKLLRTYFDTKPANTAWDRYSVKQYINMYESLTNTIDISAVPVKVTVCFSMCSPSLVLSIN
;
A
#
# COMPACT_ATOMS: atom_id res chain seq x y z
N MET A 1 -24.13 -15.67 -3.90
CA MET A 1 -23.09 -15.22 -4.86
C MET A 1 -23.36 -13.74 -5.09
N THR A 2 -22.93 -12.89 -4.16
CA THR A 2 -22.98 -11.43 -4.33
C THR A 2 -21.71 -11.05 -5.06
N ASP A 3 -21.85 -10.37 -6.20
CA ASP A 3 -20.73 -9.93 -7.02
C ASP A 3 -19.70 -9.18 -6.16
N ASP A 4 -18.49 -9.75 -6.05
CA ASP A 4 -17.31 -9.13 -5.45
C ASP A 4 -16.80 -8.00 -6.37
N THR A 5 -17.64 -6.98 -6.58
CA THR A 5 -17.29 -5.80 -7.36
C THR A 5 -16.42 -4.88 -6.52
N LEU A 6 -15.24 -4.57 -7.06
CA LEU A 6 -14.32 -3.61 -6.47
C LEU A 6 -14.66 -2.21 -6.98
N VAL A 7 -14.40 -1.22 -6.13
CA VAL A 7 -14.60 0.21 -6.43
C VAL A 7 -13.71 0.71 -7.57
N CYS A 8 -12.48 0.19 -7.67
CA CYS A 8 -11.57 0.42 -8.79
C CYS A 8 -10.59 -0.77 -8.94
N ASP A 9 -9.90 -0.85 -10.09
CA ASP A 9 -8.97 -1.96 -10.35
C ASP A 9 -7.62 -1.75 -9.64
N ILE A 10 -7.44 -2.47 -8.54
CA ILE A 10 -6.20 -2.49 -7.75
C ILE A 10 -5.33 -3.73 -8.03
N LYS A 11 -5.74 -4.61 -8.94
CA LYS A 11 -5.08 -5.92 -9.14
C LYS A 11 -3.61 -5.80 -9.52
N ILE A 12 -3.28 -4.81 -10.36
CA ILE A 12 -1.90 -4.56 -10.81
C ILE A 12 -1.02 -4.18 -9.61
N VAL A 13 -1.51 -3.32 -8.72
CA VAL A 13 -0.76 -2.88 -7.53
C VAL A 13 -0.51 -4.07 -6.60
N LEU A 14 -1.54 -4.88 -6.33
CA LEU A 14 -1.41 -6.09 -5.51
C LEU A 14 -0.46 -7.13 -6.13
N PHE A 15 -0.47 -7.26 -7.46
CA PHE A 15 0.46 -8.15 -8.16
C PHE A 15 1.91 -7.68 -8.04
N ILE A 16 2.17 -6.38 -8.16
CA ILE A 16 3.52 -5.84 -7.99
C ILE A 16 3.99 -6.02 -6.55
N ARG A 17 3.13 -5.80 -5.55
CA ARG A 17 3.44 -6.12 -4.15
C ARG A 17 3.84 -7.58 -3.97
N PHE A 18 3.08 -8.49 -4.57
CA PHE A 18 3.43 -9.90 -4.58
C PHE A 18 4.82 -10.15 -5.20
N ALA A 19 5.19 -9.47 -6.29
CA ALA A 19 6.51 -9.59 -6.88
C ALA A 19 7.66 -9.21 -5.91
N PHE A 20 7.42 -8.30 -4.97
CA PHE A 20 8.36 -7.92 -3.90
C PHE A 20 8.28 -8.81 -2.63
N GLY A 21 7.63 -9.97 -2.73
CA GLY A 21 7.59 -10.97 -1.66
C GLY A 21 6.49 -10.74 -0.61
N PHE A 22 5.58 -9.79 -0.83
CA PHE A 22 4.42 -9.59 0.03
C PHE A 22 3.33 -10.62 -0.27
N LEU A 23 2.84 -11.32 0.75
CA LEU A 23 1.92 -12.43 0.54
C LEU A 23 0.53 -11.91 0.12
N GLN A 24 0.10 -12.31 -1.07
CA GLN A 24 -1.24 -12.06 -1.58
C GLN A 24 -2.08 -13.34 -1.55
N ASN A 25 -3.33 -13.24 -1.09
CA ASN A 25 -4.31 -14.30 -1.31
C ASN A 25 -4.91 -14.20 -2.73
N PHE A 26 -4.39 -14.98 -3.66
CA PHE A 26 -4.99 -15.12 -4.98
C PHE A 26 -6.16 -16.10 -4.92
N ASN A 27 -7.31 -15.75 -5.53
CA ASN A 27 -8.44 -16.65 -5.75
C ASN A 27 -8.06 -17.76 -6.75
N GLY A 28 -7.27 -18.73 -6.29
CA GLY A 28 -6.71 -19.80 -7.11
C GLY A 28 -6.77 -21.15 -6.40
N SER A 29 -6.26 -22.18 -7.08
CA SER A 29 -6.20 -23.53 -6.52
C SER A 29 -5.32 -23.60 -5.27
N SER A 30 -5.55 -24.61 -4.42
CA SER A 30 -4.72 -24.88 -3.22
C SER A 30 -3.22 -24.95 -3.53
N LYS A 31 -2.84 -25.41 -4.74
CA LYS A 31 -1.45 -25.47 -5.21
C LYS A 31 -0.85 -24.07 -5.41
N ILE A 32 -1.57 -23.18 -6.10
CA ILE A 32 -1.13 -21.79 -6.32
C ILE A 32 -0.96 -21.07 -4.98
N ARG A 33 -1.90 -21.30 -4.06
CA ARG A 33 -1.82 -20.74 -2.70
C ARG A 33 -0.57 -21.21 -1.97
N ARG A 34 -0.23 -22.50 -1.99
CA ARG A 34 1.01 -23.00 -1.37
C ARG A 34 2.27 -22.39 -2.02
N LEU A 35 2.26 -22.24 -3.34
CA LEU A 35 3.37 -21.64 -4.07
C LEU A 35 3.59 -20.17 -3.67
N SER A 36 2.52 -19.39 -3.46
CA SER A 36 2.66 -18.00 -3.01
C SER A 36 3.28 -17.89 -1.61
N TYR A 37 2.96 -18.80 -0.68
CA TYR A 37 3.64 -18.86 0.63
C TYR A 37 5.13 -19.16 0.49
N ILE A 38 5.47 -20.21 -0.26
CA ILE A 38 6.87 -20.63 -0.45
C ILE A 38 7.67 -19.51 -1.12
N TYR A 39 7.10 -18.89 -2.16
CA TYR A 39 7.72 -17.76 -2.85
C TYR A 39 8.01 -16.60 -1.89
N SER A 40 7.02 -16.19 -1.09
CA SER A 40 7.15 -15.06 -0.17
C SER A 40 8.23 -15.32 0.89
N ILE A 41 8.27 -16.52 1.47
CA ILE A 41 9.30 -16.93 2.44
C ILE A 41 10.69 -16.97 1.78
N PHE A 42 10.79 -17.55 0.58
CA PHE A 42 12.04 -17.63 -0.15
C PHE A 42 12.57 -16.24 -0.50
N PHE A 43 11.70 -15.33 -0.95
CA PHE A 43 12.06 -13.95 -1.24
C PHE A 43 12.59 -13.22 -0.02
N LEU A 44 11.93 -13.36 1.14
CA LEU A 44 12.40 -12.80 2.42
C LEU A 44 13.81 -13.31 2.77
N LEU A 45 14.04 -14.62 2.68
CA LEU A 45 15.34 -15.23 2.99
C LEU A 45 16.43 -14.76 2.02
N LEU A 46 16.12 -14.70 0.72
CA LEU A 46 17.04 -14.23 -0.31
C LEU A 46 17.40 -12.75 -0.09
N LEU A 47 16.41 -11.89 0.13
CA LEU A 47 16.64 -10.46 0.37
C LEU A 47 17.47 -10.24 1.64
N THR A 48 17.18 -11.02 2.69
CA THR A 48 17.94 -10.97 3.96
C THR A 48 19.40 -11.39 3.74
N ALA A 49 19.63 -12.48 3.03
CA ALA A 49 20.98 -12.94 2.71
C ALA A 49 21.75 -11.92 1.87
N LEU A 50 21.10 -11.31 0.87
CA LEU A 50 21.71 -10.29 0.01
C LEU A 50 22.05 -9.00 0.77
N LEU A 51 21.23 -8.58 1.73
CA LEU A 51 21.49 -7.40 2.56
C LEU A 51 22.57 -7.64 3.62
N LEU A 52 22.64 -8.86 4.17
CA LEU A 52 23.65 -9.23 5.18
C LEU A 52 25.00 -9.59 4.58
N ALA A 53 25.04 -10.00 3.30
CA ALA A 53 26.28 -10.23 2.58
C ALA A 53 27.23 -9.03 2.75
N HIS A 54 28.51 -9.32 2.98
CA HIS A 54 29.50 -8.33 3.41
C HIS A 54 29.53 -7.11 2.50
N ASN A 55 29.01 -5.98 2.99
CA ASN A 55 28.99 -4.72 2.26
C ASN A 55 29.71 -3.66 3.10
N GLU A 56 30.91 -3.28 2.67
CA GLU A 56 31.74 -2.27 3.35
C GLU A 56 31.19 -0.85 3.19
N LEU A 57 30.25 -0.63 2.26
CA LEU A 57 29.70 0.70 1.96
C LEU A 57 28.67 1.16 2.99
N VAL A 58 28.04 0.23 3.71
CA VAL A 58 26.91 0.54 4.60
C VAL A 58 27.14 -0.07 5.98
N ALA A 59 27.07 0.80 6.98
CA ALA A 59 27.17 0.39 8.38
C ALA A 59 26.20 -0.76 8.70
N LEU A 60 26.67 -1.75 9.45
CA LEU A 60 25.87 -2.91 9.82
C LEU A 60 24.56 -2.50 10.54
N SER A 61 24.63 -1.47 11.37
CA SER A 61 23.45 -0.91 12.07
C SER A 61 22.34 -0.48 11.10
N TYR A 62 22.69 0.22 10.02
CA TYR A 62 21.72 0.64 9.01
C TYR A 62 21.09 -0.57 8.29
N ARG A 63 21.89 -1.59 7.96
CA ARG A 63 21.40 -2.83 7.33
C ARG A 63 20.42 -3.57 8.23
N ILE A 64 20.70 -3.65 9.53
CA ILE A 64 19.81 -4.27 10.51
C ILE A 64 18.50 -3.49 10.61
N MET A 65 18.56 -2.17 10.72
CA MET A 65 17.36 -1.32 10.78
C MET A 65 16.49 -1.45 9.52
N ALA A 66 17.12 -1.44 8.35
CA ALA A 66 16.47 -1.70 7.06
C ALA A 66 15.76 -3.06 7.05
N LEU A 67 16.44 -4.12 7.48
CA LEU A 67 15.85 -5.45 7.57
C LEU A 67 14.65 -5.50 8.54
N ILE A 68 14.74 -4.82 9.67
CA ILE A 68 13.62 -4.72 10.63
C ILE A 68 12.40 -4.06 9.97
N GLU A 69 12.60 -2.94 9.26
CA GLU A 69 11.52 -2.24 8.54
C GLU A 69 10.83 -3.16 7.53
N TYR A 70 11.61 -3.84 6.68
CA TYR A 70 11.06 -4.77 5.71
C TYR A 70 10.36 -5.97 6.38
N LEU A 71 10.95 -6.53 7.43
CA LEU A 71 10.40 -7.69 8.14
C LEU A 71 9.05 -7.36 8.78
N ILE A 72 8.89 -6.15 9.33
CA ILE A 72 7.60 -5.71 9.87
C ILE A 72 6.54 -5.63 8.77
N LEU A 73 6.84 -4.96 7.64
CA LEU A 73 5.92 -4.85 6.51
C LEU A 73 5.57 -6.24 5.94
N PHE A 74 6.56 -7.12 5.86
CA PHE A 74 6.38 -8.51 5.46
C PHE A 74 5.45 -9.24 6.43
N MET A 75 5.68 -9.15 7.75
CA MET A 75 4.85 -9.82 8.75
C MET A 75 3.41 -9.34 8.73
N ILE A 76 3.17 -8.04 8.55
CA ILE A 76 1.82 -7.49 8.38
C ILE A 76 1.14 -8.12 7.16
N SER A 77 1.81 -8.10 6.01
CA SER A 77 1.29 -8.70 4.77
C SER A 77 1.07 -10.21 4.92
N PHE A 78 2.00 -10.93 5.55
CA PHE A 78 1.95 -12.37 5.73
C PHE A 78 0.80 -12.81 6.65
N LEU A 79 0.58 -12.09 7.76
CA LEU A 79 -0.51 -12.38 8.70
C LEU A 79 -1.88 -12.05 8.10
N THR A 80 -1.99 -10.92 7.43
CA THR A 80 -3.26 -10.42 6.89
C THR A 80 -3.61 -10.98 5.52
N LYS A 81 -2.62 -11.54 4.81
CA LYS A 81 -2.71 -12.03 3.42
C LYS A 81 -3.24 -10.98 2.44
N GLU A 82 -3.13 -9.71 2.83
CA GLU A 82 -3.68 -8.53 2.15
C GLU A 82 -5.19 -8.59 1.88
N GLU A 83 -5.91 -9.49 2.56
CA GLU A 83 -7.36 -9.61 2.43
C GLU A 83 -8.08 -8.35 2.88
N TYR A 84 -7.55 -7.66 3.90
CA TYR A 84 -8.12 -6.43 4.41
C TYR A 84 -8.17 -5.31 3.35
N ILE A 85 -7.16 -5.19 2.48
CA ILE A 85 -7.15 -4.18 1.40
C ILE A 85 -8.22 -4.52 0.38
N HIS A 86 -8.31 -5.79 -0.02
CA HIS A 86 -9.32 -6.24 -0.96
C HIS A 86 -10.73 -6.03 -0.39
N GLN A 87 -10.95 -6.35 0.89
CA GLN A 87 -12.21 -6.10 1.60
C GLN A 87 -12.52 -4.60 1.68
N TYR A 88 -11.53 -3.77 1.96
CA TYR A 88 -11.67 -2.33 2.05
C TYR A 88 -12.13 -1.70 0.72
N TYR A 89 -11.65 -2.25 -0.41
CA TYR A 89 -12.00 -1.84 -1.77
C TYR A 89 -13.29 -2.47 -2.32
N LYS A 90 -13.98 -3.32 -1.55
CA LYS A 90 -15.31 -3.81 -1.95
C LYS A 90 -16.32 -2.67 -1.99
N LEU A 91 -17.21 -2.74 -2.96
CA LEU A 91 -18.25 -1.75 -3.19
C LEU A 91 -19.25 -1.70 -2.04
N ILE A 92 -19.48 -0.51 -1.48
CA ILE A 92 -20.51 -0.24 -0.47
C ILE A 92 -21.75 0.28 -1.21
N HIS A 93 -22.78 -0.56 -1.32
CA HIS A 93 -24.05 -0.16 -1.93
C HIS A 93 -24.66 1.04 -1.21
N GLY A 94 -25.15 2.02 -1.96
CA GLY A 94 -25.68 3.28 -1.45
C GLY A 94 -24.65 4.41 -1.49
N LEU A 95 -23.47 4.22 -0.88
CA LEU A 95 -22.40 5.23 -0.87
C LEU A 95 -21.64 5.26 -2.21
N ASP A 96 -21.14 4.10 -2.64
CA ASP A 96 -20.26 3.99 -3.81
C ASP A 96 -21.07 3.97 -5.13
N THR A 97 -22.39 3.83 -5.05
CA THR A 97 -23.33 3.88 -6.19
C THR A 97 -23.92 5.28 -6.43
N TYR A 98 -23.52 6.29 -5.66
CA TYR A 98 -24.05 7.64 -5.76
C TYR A 98 -23.65 8.34 -7.08
N PRO A 99 -24.49 9.23 -7.66
CA PRO A 99 -24.15 9.98 -8.87
C PRO A 99 -22.84 10.76 -8.70
N GLY A 100 -21.88 10.53 -9.61
CA GLY A 100 -20.54 11.15 -9.54
C GLY A 100 -19.47 10.29 -8.87
N ALA A 101 -19.84 9.20 -8.16
CA ALA A 101 -18.90 8.26 -7.56
C ALA A 101 -17.94 7.63 -8.58
N LYS A 102 -18.47 7.23 -9.75
CA LYS A 102 -17.65 6.68 -10.84
C LYS A 102 -16.49 7.60 -11.24
N LYS A 103 -16.73 8.91 -11.35
CA LYS A 103 -15.68 9.88 -11.72
C LYS A 103 -14.64 10.03 -10.61
N ILE A 104 -15.07 10.03 -9.35
CA ILE A 104 -14.16 10.08 -8.20
C ILE A 104 -13.27 8.83 -8.16
N PHE A 105 -13.83 7.65 -8.38
CA PHE A 105 -13.08 6.39 -8.37
C PHE A 105 -12.16 6.22 -9.59
N GLN A 106 -12.54 6.73 -10.76
CA GLN A 106 -11.62 6.82 -11.90
C GLN A 106 -10.43 7.74 -11.62
N ASN A 107 -10.68 8.89 -10.97
CA ASN A 107 -9.60 9.78 -10.55
C ASN A 107 -8.71 9.14 -9.47
N LEU A 108 -9.31 8.37 -8.56
CA LEU A 108 -8.57 7.59 -7.56
C LEU A 108 -7.67 6.55 -8.24
N GLU A 109 -8.18 5.80 -9.21
CA GLU A 109 -7.40 4.81 -9.95
C GLU A 109 -6.21 5.46 -10.67
N ASN A 110 -6.45 6.58 -11.35
CA ASN A 110 -5.40 7.35 -12.01
C ASN A 110 -4.38 7.89 -11.01
N PHE A 111 -4.84 8.42 -9.87
CA PHE A 111 -3.98 8.87 -8.78
C PHE A 111 -3.08 7.73 -8.31
N LEU A 112 -3.64 6.56 -8.01
CA LEU A 112 -2.89 5.38 -7.58
C LEU A 112 -1.88 4.91 -8.61
N LYS A 113 -2.21 4.95 -9.91
CA LYS A 113 -1.24 4.59 -10.96
C LYS A 113 -0.08 5.60 -11.01
N VAL A 114 -0.40 6.89 -10.99
CA VAL A 114 0.59 7.97 -11.07
C VAL A 114 1.48 8.00 -9.82
N SER A 115 0.91 7.92 -8.62
CA SER A 115 1.69 7.93 -7.37
C SER A 115 2.61 6.71 -7.28
N PHE A 116 2.17 5.57 -7.77
CA PHE A 116 3.01 4.36 -7.83
C PHE A 116 4.21 4.55 -8.77
N VAL A 117 3.96 5.05 -9.99
CA VAL A 117 5.03 5.33 -10.97
C VAL A 117 5.99 6.39 -10.43
N LEU A 118 5.49 7.47 -9.84
CA LEU A 118 6.32 8.51 -9.24
C LEU A 118 7.21 7.96 -8.12
N GLY A 119 6.70 7.07 -7.27
CA GLY A 119 7.49 6.40 -6.24
C GLY A 119 8.64 5.57 -6.83
N LEU A 120 8.36 4.78 -7.87
CA LEU A 120 9.39 4.02 -8.59
C LEU A 120 10.44 4.93 -9.22
N THR A 121 10.01 5.98 -9.93
CA THR A 121 10.92 6.93 -10.58
C THR A 121 11.78 7.66 -9.56
N ASN A 122 11.21 8.08 -8.42
CA ASN A 122 11.95 8.74 -7.36
C ASN A 122 13.09 7.87 -6.83
N ASN A 123 12.86 6.57 -6.63
CA ASN A 123 13.92 5.65 -6.22
C ASN A 123 15.02 5.50 -7.27
N LEU A 124 14.65 5.39 -8.55
CA LEU A 124 15.63 5.31 -9.64
C LEU A 124 16.45 6.60 -9.77
N LEU A 125 15.83 7.77 -9.58
CA LEU A 125 16.52 9.06 -9.59
C LEU A 125 17.46 9.19 -8.39
N CYS A 126 17.02 8.82 -7.18
CA CYS A 126 17.86 8.79 -5.99
C CYS A 126 19.08 7.87 -6.18
N ALA A 127 18.86 6.66 -6.72
CA ALA A 127 19.95 5.74 -7.05
C ALA A 127 20.92 6.35 -8.07
N SER A 128 20.40 6.97 -9.13
CA SER A 128 21.19 7.62 -10.16
C SER A 128 22.03 8.78 -9.61
N PHE A 129 21.46 9.58 -8.71
CA PHE A 129 22.14 10.68 -8.04
C PHE A 129 23.28 10.20 -7.13
N ILE A 130 23.04 9.13 -6.36
CA ILE A 130 24.08 8.49 -5.53
C ILE A 130 25.22 7.98 -6.41
N CYS A 131 24.91 7.30 -7.52
CA CYS A 131 25.92 6.83 -8.47
C CYS A 131 26.71 7.98 -9.11
N PHE A 132 26.06 9.09 -9.43
CA PHE A 132 26.73 10.27 -9.96
C PHE A 132 27.69 10.90 -8.94
N ARG A 133 27.27 11.00 -7.67
CA ARG A 133 28.08 11.60 -6.60
C ARG A 133 29.24 10.70 -6.16
N TYR A 134 29.04 9.38 -6.18
CA TYR A 134 29.99 8.38 -5.72
C TYR A 134 30.22 7.31 -6.81
N PRO A 135 30.89 7.63 -7.93
CA PRO A 135 31.00 6.73 -9.08
C PRO A 135 31.67 5.38 -8.75
N LYS A 136 32.54 5.36 -7.73
CA LYS A 136 33.20 4.13 -7.25
C LYS A 136 32.21 3.09 -6.71
N THR A 137 31.09 3.52 -6.13
CA THR A 137 30.08 2.60 -5.58
C THR A 137 29.23 1.94 -6.66
N CYS A 138 29.15 2.55 -7.85
CA CYS A 138 28.40 2.03 -8.99
C CYS A 138 29.28 1.50 -10.13
N SER A 139 30.54 1.19 -9.84
CA SER A 139 31.43 0.56 -10.82
C SER A 139 30.98 -0.88 -11.12
N ILE A 140 31.38 -1.40 -12.28
CA ILE A 140 31.02 -2.74 -12.79
C ILE A 140 31.40 -3.87 -11.81
N ALA A 141 32.34 -3.64 -10.89
CA ALA A 141 32.76 -4.60 -9.87
C ALA A 141 31.89 -4.60 -8.59
N THR A 142 31.06 -3.58 -8.36
CA THR A 142 30.24 -3.40 -7.14
C THR A 142 28.70 -3.53 -7.28
N PRO A 143 28.10 -4.03 -8.40
CA PRO A 143 26.64 -4.08 -8.52
C PRO A 143 26.00 -5.02 -7.50
N PHE A 144 26.72 -6.05 -7.05
CA PHE A 144 26.28 -6.97 -6.00
C PHE A 144 25.99 -6.29 -4.66
N PHE A 145 26.53 -5.09 -4.42
CA PHE A 145 26.33 -4.36 -3.17
C PHE A 145 25.27 -3.27 -3.28
N PHE A 146 25.12 -2.67 -4.46
CA PHE A 146 24.20 -1.56 -4.67
C PHE A 146 22.78 -2.01 -5.02
N VAL A 147 22.64 -3.08 -5.82
CA VAL A 147 21.34 -3.62 -6.24
C VAL A 147 20.48 -4.07 -5.06
N PRO A 148 21.00 -4.78 -4.04
CA PRO A 148 20.20 -5.17 -2.88
C PRO A 148 19.63 -3.98 -2.09
N ILE A 149 20.36 -2.86 -2.03
CA ILE A 149 19.92 -1.65 -1.33
C ILE A 149 18.74 -1.00 -2.08
N ILE A 150 18.84 -0.89 -3.40
CA ILE A 150 17.73 -0.38 -4.22
C ILE A 150 16.53 -1.31 -4.12
N LEU A 151 16.75 -2.62 -4.26
CA LEU A 151 15.69 -3.62 -4.19
C LEU A 151 14.97 -3.57 -2.86
N HIS A 152 15.71 -3.43 -1.76
CA HIS A 152 15.17 -3.24 -0.43
C HIS A 152 14.30 -1.99 -0.32
N ARG A 153 14.80 -0.84 -0.80
CA ARG A 153 14.05 0.43 -0.74
C ARG A 153 12.77 0.37 -1.57
N LEU A 154 12.83 -0.22 -2.76
CA LEU A 154 11.64 -0.49 -3.58
C LEU A 154 10.66 -1.41 -2.84
N ALA A 155 11.15 -2.46 -2.18
CA ALA A 155 10.30 -3.37 -1.43
C ALA A 155 9.61 -2.66 -0.25
N CYS A 156 10.31 -1.81 0.50
CA CYS A 156 9.72 -1.01 1.58
C CYS A 156 8.67 -0.03 1.07
N ASP A 157 8.95 0.71 0.00
CA ASP A 157 8.00 1.66 -0.60
C ASP A 157 6.74 0.95 -1.11
N VAL A 158 6.93 -0.18 -1.80
CA VAL A 158 5.83 -1.02 -2.27
C VAL A 158 5.05 -1.56 -1.09
N GLY A 159 5.71 -1.98 -0.01
CA GLY A 159 5.09 -2.46 1.23
C GLY A 159 4.24 -1.38 1.91
N GLY A 160 4.79 -0.19 2.11
CA GLY A 160 4.11 0.98 2.69
C GLY A 160 3.00 1.57 1.82
N TYR A 161 2.96 1.23 0.53
CA TYR A 161 1.94 1.70 -0.41
C TYR A 161 0.49 1.36 0.01
N THR A 162 0.30 0.36 0.87
CA THR A 162 -1.02 0.03 1.46
C THR A 162 -1.67 1.22 2.14
N LEU A 163 -0.88 2.05 2.82
CA LEU A 163 -1.38 3.22 3.53
C LEU A 163 -1.92 4.25 2.54
N ILE A 164 -1.21 4.46 1.43
CA ILE A 164 -1.66 5.36 0.35
C ILE A 164 -2.98 4.82 -0.22
N MET A 165 -3.07 3.52 -0.50
CA MET A 165 -4.31 2.90 -0.97
C MET A 165 -5.47 3.07 0.03
N PHE A 166 -5.21 2.89 1.32
CA PHE A 166 -6.22 3.04 2.36
C PHE A 166 -6.71 4.49 2.48
N ILE A 167 -5.79 5.44 2.66
CA ILE A 167 -6.10 6.86 2.86
C ILE A 167 -6.80 7.46 1.63
N SER A 168 -6.36 7.10 0.42
CA SER A 168 -6.93 7.64 -0.81
C SER A 168 -8.38 7.19 -1.07
N LEU A 169 -8.71 5.93 -0.76
CA LEU A 169 -10.10 5.45 -0.83
C LEU A 169 -10.94 6.05 0.30
N LEU A 170 -10.40 6.15 1.53
CA LEU A 170 -11.08 6.82 2.63
C LEU A 170 -11.46 8.26 2.26
N TYR A 171 -10.49 9.01 1.75
CA TYR A 171 -10.68 10.38 1.28
C TYR A 171 -11.76 10.47 0.20
N SER A 172 -11.74 9.55 -0.76
CA SER A 172 -12.73 9.49 -1.85
C SER A 172 -14.14 9.25 -1.33
N ARG A 173 -14.31 8.31 -0.38
CA ARG A 173 -15.60 8.00 0.25
C ARG A 173 -16.12 9.14 1.14
N VAL A 174 -15.24 9.78 1.91
CA VAL A 174 -15.61 10.97 2.71
C VAL A 174 -16.00 12.13 1.80
N LYS A 175 -15.28 12.33 0.69
CA LYS A 175 -15.63 13.35 -0.32
C LYS A 175 -17.00 13.08 -0.94
N LEU A 176 -17.34 11.81 -1.21
CA LEU A 176 -18.66 11.42 -1.70
C LEU A 176 -19.76 11.72 -0.69
N LEU A 177 -19.54 11.35 0.56
CA LEU A 177 -20.46 11.61 1.67
C LEU A 177 -20.69 13.12 1.88
N ARG A 178 -19.65 13.94 1.73
CA ARG A 178 -19.77 15.41 1.72
C ARG A 178 -20.58 15.91 0.51
N THR A 179 -20.29 15.39 -0.68
CA THR A 179 -21.00 15.81 -1.91
C THR A 179 -22.49 15.46 -1.84
N TYR A 180 -22.84 14.33 -1.22
CA TYR A 180 -24.22 13.95 -0.96
C TYR A 180 -24.97 14.99 -0.12
N PHE A 181 -24.29 15.63 0.85
CA PHE A 181 -24.89 16.72 1.62
C PHE A 181 -24.98 18.02 0.83
N ASP A 182 -23.91 18.41 0.17
CA ASP A 182 -23.80 19.70 -0.51
C ASP A 182 -24.79 19.83 -1.69
N THR A 183 -25.20 18.70 -2.28
CA THR A 183 -26.12 18.65 -3.41
C THR A 183 -27.60 18.62 -3.00
N LYS A 184 -27.93 18.48 -1.71
CA LYS A 184 -29.32 18.57 -1.25
C LYS A 184 -29.75 20.04 -1.13
N PRO A 185 -30.92 20.42 -1.70
CA PRO A 185 -31.38 21.80 -1.61
C PRO A 185 -31.60 22.23 -0.16
N ALA A 186 -31.10 23.41 0.21
CA ALA A 186 -31.25 24.00 1.55
C ALA A 186 -32.72 24.16 1.98
N ASN A 187 -33.66 24.19 1.03
CA ASN A 187 -35.09 24.37 1.25
C ASN A 187 -35.90 23.06 1.32
N THR A 188 -35.28 21.90 1.12
CA THR A 188 -35.95 20.62 1.41
C THR A 188 -35.82 20.35 2.90
N ALA A 189 -36.94 20.41 3.63
CA ALA A 189 -37.02 19.85 4.98
C ALA A 189 -36.41 18.45 4.93
N TRP A 190 -35.41 18.19 5.77
CA TRP A 190 -34.75 16.89 5.79
C TRP A 190 -35.77 15.85 6.22
N ASP A 191 -36.34 15.16 5.25
CA ASP A 191 -37.22 14.04 5.53
C ASP A 191 -36.44 13.00 6.35
N ARG A 192 -37.11 12.34 7.30
CA ARG A 192 -36.57 11.25 8.12
C ARG A 192 -35.86 10.21 7.26
N TYR A 193 -36.33 9.97 6.04
CA TYR A 193 -35.68 9.08 5.09
C TYR A 193 -34.26 9.54 4.71
N SER A 194 -34.08 10.83 4.43
CA SER A 194 -32.80 11.43 4.07
C SER A 194 -31.78 11.36 5.21
N VAL A 195 -32.22 11.59 6.45
CA VAL A 195 -31.38 11.47 7.65
C VAL A 195 -30.97 10.01 7.86
N LYS A 196 -31.93 9.08 7.76
CA LYS A 196 -31.67 7.65 7.94
C LYS A 196 -30.71 7.11 6.89
N GLN A 197 -30.86 7.53 5.63
CA GLN A 197 -29.94 7.13 4.56
C GLN A 197 -28.51 7.60 4.84
N TYR A 198 -28.35 8.83 5.34
CA TYR A 198 -27.04 9.35 5.72
C TYR A 198 -26.39 8.54 6.86
N ILE A 199 -27.14 8.28 7.94
CA ILE A 199 -26.66 7.49 9.08
C ILE A 199 -26.18 6.12 8.59
N ASN A 200 -26.96 5.46 7.74
CA ASN A 200 -26.59 4.17 7.17
C ASN A 200 -25.31 4.23 6.34
N MET A 201 -25.09 5.29 5.54
CA MET A 201 -23.85 5.47 4.78
C MET A 201 -22.65 5.66 5.71
N TYR A 202 -22.80 6.47 6.76
CA TYR A 202 -21.76 6.74 7.74
C TYR A 202 -21.39 5.48 8.56
N GLU A 203 -22.39 4.74 9.03
CA GLU A 203 -22.19 3.48 9.74
C GLU A 203 -21.50 2.45 8.84
N SER A 204 -21.93 2.33 7.59
CA SER A 204 -21.30 1.40 6.63
C SER A 204 -19.82 1.74 6.38
N LEU A 205 -19.49 3.04 6.29
CA LEU A 205 -18.11 3.48 6.15
C LEU A 205 -17.29 3.14 7.41
N THR A 206 -17.83 3.42 8.60
CA THR A 206 -17.17 3.18 9.89
C THR A 206 -16.91 1.69 10.10
N ASN A 207 -17.91 0.84 9.85
CA ASN A 207 -17.79 -0.62 9.94
C ASN A 207 -16.68 -1.16 9.00
N THR A 208 -16.54 -0.57 7.81
CA THR A 208 -15.51 -0.97 6.84
C THR A 208 -14.10 -0.58 7.30
N ILE A 209 -13.96 0.56 8.00
CA ILE A 209 -12.70 1.01 8.60
C ILE A 209 -12.28 0.07 9.73
N ASP A 210 -13.22 -0.34 10.59
CA ASP A 210 -12.91 -1.18 11.75
C ASP A 210 -12.31 -2.53 11.36
N ILE A 211 -12.76 -3.13 10.26
CA ILE A 211 -12.19 -4.37 9.70
C ILE A 211 -10.72 -4.19 9.32
N SER A 212 -10.33 -3.00 8.87
CA SER A 212 -8.98 -2.68 8.42
C SER A 212 -8.13 -1.97 9.48
N ALA A 213 -8.70 -1.66 10.65
CA ALA A 213 -8.10 -0.73 11.60
C ALA A 213 -6.80 -1.25 12.21
N VAL A 214 -6.75 -2.54 12.57
CA VAL A 214 -5.56 -3.14 13.20
C VAL A 214 -4.33 -3.10 12.28
N PRO A 215 -4.36 -3.66 11.04
CA PRO A 215 -3.19 -3.63 10.18
C PRO A 215 -2.78 -2.22 9.76
N VAL A 216 -3.75 -1.31 9.58
CA VAL A 216 -3.45 0.10 9.29
C VAL A 216 -2.76 0.78 10.48
N LYS A 217 -3.27 0.62 11.71
CA LYS A 217 -2.66 1.18 12.92
C LYS A 217 -1.23 0.70 13.09
N VAL A 218 -0.99 -0.60 12.93
CA VAL A 218 0.37 -1.18 13.01
C VAL A 218 1.27 -0.54 11.95
N THR A 219 0.82 -0.46 10.70
CA THR A 219 1.61 0.14 9.61
C THR A 219 1.92 1.62 9.90
N VAL A 220 0.95 2.41 10.37
CA VAL A 220 1.14 3.84 10.72
C VAL A 220 2.14 4.01 11.87
N CYS A 221 2.00 3.25 12.96
CA CYS A 221 2.91 3.32 14.11
C CYS A 221 4.36 3.08 13.68
N PHE A 222 4.58 2.11 12.78
CA PHE A 222 5.92 1.82 12.29
C PHE A 222 6.42 2.84 11.27
N SER A 223 5.57 3.34 10.37
CA SER A 223 5.96 4.42 9.45
C SER A 223 6.37 5.69 10.21
N MET A 224 5.74 6.00 11.35
CA MET A 224 6.13 7.12 12.22
C MET A 224 7.42 6.85 12.99
N CYS A 225 7.70 5.60 13.34
CA CYS A 225 8.94 5.19 14.01
C CYS A 225 10.06 4.80 13.04
N SER A 226 9.88 4.94 11.72
CA SER A 226 10.85 4.43 10.76
C SER A 226 12.12 5.30 10.76
N PRO A 227 13.31 4.70 10.94
CA PRO A 227 14.59 5.41 10.96
C PRO A 227 14.92 6.09 9.62
N SER A 228 14.30 5.68 8.52
CA SER A 228 14.45 6.31 7.21
C SER A 228 13.86 7.73 7.16
N LEU A 229 12.88 8.04 8.01
CA LEU A 229 12.30 9.38 8.17
C LEU A 229 13.22 10.28 9.03
N VAL A 230 13.82 9.72 10.08
CA VAL A 230 14.81 10.40 10.94
C VAL A 230 16.08 10.77 10.16
N LEU A 231 16.50 9.93 9.20
CA LEU A 231 17.64 10.18 8.32
C LEU A 231 17.33 11.12 7.14
N SER A 232 16.07 11.42 6.84
CA SER A 232 15.70 12.43 5.84
C SER A 232 15.55 13.85 6.40
N ILE A 233 15.48 13.98 7.73
CA ILE A 233 15.29 15.24 8.44
C ILE A 233 16.64 15.82 8.94
N ASN A 234 17.68 14.99 9.05
CA ASN A 234 19.05 15.39 9.39
C ASN A 234 19.97 15.32 8.16
#